data_AF-A0A3B8X7H2-F1
#
_entry.id   AF-A0A3B8X7H2-F1
#
_cell.length_a   1.000
_cell.length_b   1.000
_cell.length_c   1.000
_cell.angle_alpha   90.00
_cell.angle_beta   90.00
_cell.angle_gamma   90.00
#
_symmetry.space_group_name_H-M   'P 1'
#
loop_
_entity.id
_entity.type
_entity.pdbx_description
1 polymer ?
#
loop_
_entity_poly.entity_id
_entity_poly.type
_entity_poly.pdbx_seq_one_letter_code
_entity_poly.pdbx_strand_id
1 'polypeptide(L)' 'EGGRKSTRRWGPRVIDVDILLFGSERVSEPDLEIPHPRIAERPFVLDGLKELGVGPLIRSGGRS' A
#
# COMPACT_ATOMS: atom_id res chain seq x y z
N GLU A 1 20.48 1.22 -8.67
CA GLU A 1 21.00 0.97 -7.30
C GLU A 1 20.10 1.69 -6.30
N GLY A 2 19.57 1.01 -5.29
CA GLY A 2 18.56 1.56 -4.37
C GLY A 2 18.45 0.76 -3.07
N GLY A 3 19.60 0.35 -2.53
CA GLY A 3 19.66 -0.54 -1.36
C GLY A 3 19.23 0.16 -0.07
N ARG A 4 18.49 -0.57 0.79
CA ARG A 4 18.10 -0.12 2.13
C ARG A 4 19.35 0.03 2.99
N LYS A 5 19.79 1.26 3.26
CA LYS A 5 20.78 1.55 4.30
C LYS A 5 20.11 1.45 5.67
N SER A 6 20.77 0.79 6.63
CA SER A 6 20.26 0.72 7.99
C SER A 6 20.23 2.12 8.60
N THR A 7 19.04 2.64 8.87
CA THR A 7 18.81 3.93 9.55
C THR A 7 18.06 3.69 10.85
N ARG A 8 17.93 4.74 11.68
CA ARG A 8 17.10 4.70 12.89
C ARG A 8 15.72 4.11 12.58
N ARG A 9 15.24 3.20 13.43
CA ARG A 9 13.87 2.66 13.32
C ARG A 9 12.87 3.83 13.29
N TRP A 10 12.00 3.88 12.27
CA TRP A 10 11.07 5.00 11.99
C TRP A 10 11.73 6.35 11.66
N GLY A 11 13.02 6.36 11.36
CA GLY A 11 13.70 7.52 10.81
C GLY A 11 13.37 7.74 9.34
N PRO A 12 13.72 8.91 8.79
CA PRO A 12 13.62 9.18 7.36
C PRO A 12 14.28 8.07 6.54
N ARG A 13 13.60 7.65 5.47
CA ARG A 13 14.12 6.71 4.49
C ARG A 13 14.22 7.42 3.14
N VAL A 14 15.24 7.08 2.35
CA VAL A 14 15.37 7.59 0.98
C VAL A 14 14.18 7.15 0.12
N ILE A 15 13.70 5.92 0.34
CA ILE A 15 12.53 5.35 -0.31
C ILE A 15 11.84 4.36 0.64
N ASP A 16 10.52 4.28 0.54
CA ASP A 16 9.67 3.30 1.21
C ASP A 16 8.71 2.72 0.16
N VAL A 17 8.48 1.42 0.20
CA VAL A 17 7.67 0.70 -0.80
C VAL A 17 6.68 -0.18 -0.07
N ASP A 18 5.39 0.05 -0.31
CA ASP A 18 4.26 -0.71 0.23
C ASP A 18 3.53 -1.43 -0.91
N ILE A 19 3.12 -2.69 -0.69
CA ILE A 19 2.19 -3.38 -1.60
C ILE A 19 0.77 -2.96 -1.22
N LEU A 20 0.09 -2.22 -2.08
CA LEU A 20 -1.28 -1.74 -1.81
C LEU A 20 -2.35 -2.74 -2.26
N LEU A 21 -2.19 -3.30 -3.45
CA LEU A 21 -3.11 -4.24 -4.10
C LEU A 21 -2.30 -5.34 -4.79
N PHE A 22 -2.87 -6.54 -4.89
CA PHE A 22 -2.29 -7.64 -5.65
C PHE A 22 -3.38 -8.38 -6.44
N GLY A 23 -3.61 -7.93 -7.68
CA GLY A 23 -4.71 -8.43 -8.49
C GLY A 23 -6.05 -8.29 -7.76
N SER A 24 -6.78 -9.40 -7.65
CA SER A 24 -8.03 -9.54 -6.88
C SER A 24 -7.85 -10.28 -5.55
N GLU A 25 -6.61 -10.59 -5.17
CA GLU A 25 -6.32 -11.41 -3.99
C GLU A 25 -6.55 -10.65 -2.69
N ARG A 26 -6.91 -11.42 -1.66
CA ARG A 26 -6.89 -10.98 -0.27
C ARG A 26 -5.89 -11.81 0.51
N VAL A 27 -4.99 -11.14 1.22
CA VAL A 27 -3.97 -11.79 2.03
C VAL A 27 -4.10 -11.29 3.45
N SER A 28 -4.06 -12.21 4.42
CA SER A 28 -4.12 -11.93 5.85
C SER A 28 -3.13 -12.84 6.57
N GLU A 29 -1.86 -12.48 6.47
CA GLU A 29 -0.74 -13.16 7.12
C GLU A 29 -0.13 -12.25 8.20
N PRO A 30 0.64 -12.79 9.16
CA PRO A 30 1.23 -11.98 10.24
C PRO A 30 2.11 -10.82 9.73
N ASP A 31 2.65 -10.94 8.52
CA ASP A 31 3.65 -10.06 7.94
C ASP A 31 3.10 -9.26 6.74
N LEU A 32 1.90 -9.61 6.25
CA LEU A 32 1.36 -9.10 4.99
C LEU A 32 -0.17 -9.09 5.02
N GLU A 33 -0.73 -7.91 4.76
CA GLU A 33 -2.16 -7.71 4.62
C GLU A 33 -2.47 -7.01 3.30
N ILE A 34 -3.32 -7.64 2.48
CA ILE A 34 -3.74 -7.14 1.16
C ILE A 34 -5.28 -7.21 1.07
N PRO A 35 -5.97 -6.12 0.67
CA PRO A 35 -5.45 -4.77 0.42
C PRO A 35 -4.75 -4.15 1.64
N HIS A 36 -3.76 -3.29 1.43
CA HIS A 36 -3.05 -2.69 2.56
C HIS A 36 -4.02 -1.93 3.48
N PRO A 37 -4.03 -2.21 4.79
CA PRO A 37 -5.13 -1.80 5.70
C PRO A 37 -5.28 -0.29 5.82
N ARG A 38 -4.19 0.46 5.66
CA ARG A 38 -4.15 1.92 5.83
C ARG A 38 -4.23 2.71 4.52
N ILE A 39 -4.69 2.10 3.44
CA ILE A 39 -4.88 2.79 2.15
C ILE A 39 -5.79 4.03 2.31
N ALA A 40 -6.89 3.88 3.06
CA ALA A 40 -7.87 4.95 3.25
C ALA A 40 -7.36 6.10 4.15
N GLU A 41 -6.33 5.86 4.94
CA GLU A 41 -5.78 6.82 5.91
C GLU A 41 -4.72 7.75 5.29
N ARG A 42 -4.28 7.47 4.06
CA ARG A 42 -3.16 8.17 3.40
C ARG A 42 -3.66 8.94 2.17
N PRO A 43 -3.93 10.25 2.27
CA PRO A 43 -4.44 11.05 1.16
C PRO A 43 -3.58 10.97 -0.10
N PHE A 44 -2.26 11.05 0.03
CA PHE A 44 -1.33 10.96 -1.11
C PHE A 44 -1.41 9.61 -1.84
N VAL A 45 -1.73 8.53 -1.13
CA VAL A 45 -1.95 7.21 -1.73
C VAL A 45 -3.24 7.23 -2.53
N LEU A 46 -4.33 7.74 -1.94
CA LEU A 46 -5.62 7.83 -2.61
C LEU A 46 -5.57 8.70 -3.87
N ASP A 47 -4.85 9.83 -3.81
CA ASP A 47 -4.72 10.73 -4.96
C ASP A 47 -3.89 10.08 -6.08
N GLY A 48 -2.76 9.43 -5.76
CA GLY A 48 -2.01 8.65 -6.74
C GLY A 48 -2.82 7.51 -7.36
N LEU A 49 -3.63 6.80 -6.58
CA LEU A 49 -4.51 5.74 -7.09
C LEU A 49 -5.61 6.28 -8.02
N LYS A 50 -6.09 7.51 -7.81
CA LYS A 50 -7.05 8.17 -8.72
C LYS A 50 -6.38 8.56 -10.04
N GLU A 51 -5.18 9.13 -9.98
CA GLU A 51 -4.40 9.48 -11.17
C GLU A 51 -4.09 8.26 -12.04
N LEU A 52 -3.83 7.11 -11.41
CA LEU A 52 -3.62 5.83 -12.09
C LEU A 52 -4.91 5.13 -12.54
N GLY A 53 -6.10 5.64 -12.21
CA GLY A 53 -7.38 5.05 -12.58
C GLY A 53 -7.76 3.76 -11.83
N VAL A 54 -7.04 3.42 -10.76
CA VAL A 54 -7.23 2.17 -9.98
C VAL A 54 -8.08 2.36 -8.72
N GLY A 55 -8.54 3.57 -8.43
CA GLY A 55 -9.44 3.88 -7.31
C GLY A 55 -10.68 2.98 -7.16
N PRO A 56 -11.34 2.52 -8.24
CA PRO A 56 -12.47 1.59 -8.14
C PRO A 56 -12.10 0.21 -7.55
N LEU A 57 -10.87 -0.28 -7.76
CA LEU A 57 -10.41 -1.59 -7.28
C LEU A 57 -10.27 -1.65 -5.75
N ILE A 58 -10.04 -0.49 -5.12
CA ILE A 58 -10.00 -0.36 -3.66
C ILE A 58 -11.38 -0.63 -3.05
N ARG A 59 -12.47 -0.30 -3.76
CA ARG A 59 -13.85 -0.44 -3.27
C ARG A 59 -14.43 -1.84 -3.45
N SER A 60 -13.90 -2.64 -4.38
CA SER A 60 -14.31 -4.04 -4.57
C SER A 60 -13.81 -4.98 -3.45
N GLY A 61 -12.94 -4.49 -2.57
CA GLY A 61 -12.56 -5.16 -1.32
C GLY A 61 -13.63 -5.14 -0.22
N GLY A 62 -14.84 -4.63 -0.48
CA GLY A 62 -15.98 -4.72 0.43
C GLY A 62 -17.22 -5.14 -0.34
N ARG A 63 -17.93 -6.16 0.17
CA ARG A 63 -19.10 -6.87 -0.39
C ARG A 63 -18.77 -8.19 -1.10
N SER A 64 -18.52 -9.21 -0.28
CA SER A 64 -19.40 -10.39 -0.33
C SER A 64 -20.68 -10.06 0.42
#